data_AF-A0A0M1N060-F1
#
_entry.id   AF-A0A0M1N060-F1
#
_cell.length_a   1.000
_cell.length_b   1.000
_cell.length_c   1.000
_cell.angle_alpha   90.00
_cell.angle_beta   90.00
_cell.angle_gamma   90.00
#
_symmetry.space_group_name_H-M   'P 1'
#
loop_
_entity.id
_entity.type
_entity.pdbx_description
1 polymer ?
#
loop_
_entity_poly.entity_id
_entity_poly.type
_entity_poly.pdbx_seq_one_letter_code
_entity_poly.pdbx_strand_id
1 'polypeptide(L)'
;MNWIGTCLFLLGLILGIVVGAFFMFRWFKKYLEKNPPITERQIKEMFKQMGRTPGEKQIKQIMSSFKKNKRRFYSMNQSYLVCFAIVFIVVGVLFFMNFLYDRKVKMKMKKYLLNCSDIEKEVLKSFLQNKNKEFPLTKNSSITFNLVKLNILRKIKDDNTNPLHSFYAINIEIFNLVNKDKTLREIYLFTNHQL
;
A
#
# COMPACT_ATOMS: atom_id res chain seq x y z
N MET A 1 0.76 -14.80 -9.14
CA MET A 1 0.48 -13.36 -9.41
C MET A 1 1.43 -12.50 -8.60
N ASN A 2 2.05 -11.51 -9.24
CA ASN A 2 3.07 -10.64 -8.63
C ASN A 2 2.38 -9.61 -7.71
N TRP A 3 2.42 -9.82 -6.40
CA TRP A 3 1.89 -8.88 -5.39
C TRP A 3 2.42 -7.45 -5.57
N ILE A 4 3.65 -7.31 -6.08
CA ILE A 4 4.27 -6.03 -6.42
C ILE A 4 3.50 -5.30 -7.54
N GLY A 5 3.01 -6.03 -8.54
CA GLY A 5 2.25 -5.44 -9.65
C GLY A 5 0.88 -4.94 -9.19
N THR A 6 0.19 -5.73 -8.36
CA THR A 6 -1.11 -5.35 -7.78
C THR A 6 -0.98 -4.10 -6.91
N CYS A 7 0.09 -4.01 -6.11
CA CYS A 7 0.40 -2.86 -5.30
C CYS A 7 0.70 -1.59 -6.11
N LEU A 8 1.50 -1.71 -7.17
CA LEU A 8 1.84 -0.57 -8.03
C LEU A 8 0.61 -0.06 -8.80
N PHE A 9 -0.23 -0.98 -9.25
CA PHE A 9 -1.49 -0.68 -9.91
C PHE A 9 -2.45 0.07 -8.97
N LEU A 10 -2.59 -0.39 -7.73
CA LEU A 10 -3.46 0.25 -6.75
C LEU A 10 -2.97 1.66 -6.38
N LEU A 11 -1.64 1.83 -6.25
CA LEU A 11 -1.04 3.14 -6.01
C LEU A 11 -1.22 4.09 -7.21
N GLY A 12 -1.06 3.58 -8.43
CA GLY A 12 -1.32 4.33 -9.67
C GLY A 12 -2.79 4.74 -9.82
N LEU A 13 -3.71 3.87 -9.40
CA LEU A 13 -5.15 4.15 -9.42
C LEU A 13 -5.52 5.24 -8.41
N ILE A 14 -4.95 5.20 -7.20
CA ILE A 14 -5.10 6.25 -6.19
C ILE A 14 -4.54 7.58 -6.69
N LEU A 15 -3.32 7.59 -7.23
CA LEU A 15 -2.70 8.79 -7.80
C LEU A 15 -3.53 9.34 -8.98
N GLY A 16 -4.03 8.48 -9.85
CA GLY A 16 -4.89 8.85 -10.96
C GLY A 16 -6.20 9.51 -10.52
N ILE A 17 -6.85 8.98 -9.47
CA ILE A 17 -8.07 9.57 -8.91
C ILE A 17 -7.78 10.94 -8.30
N VAL A 18 -6.70 11.08 -7.54
CA VAL A 18 -6.34 12.36 -6.89
C VAL A 18 -6.03 13.43 -7.94
N VAL A 19 -5.22 13.10 -8.94
CA VAL A 19 -4.85 14.04 -10.02
C VAL A 19 -6.07 14.35 -10.90
N GLY A 20 -6.86 13.34 -11.26
CA GLY A 20 -8.06 13.48 -12.08
C GLY A 20 -9.11 14.37 -11.39
N ALA A 21 -9.39 14.12 -10.12
CA ALA A 21 -10.30 14.94 -9.32
C ALA A 21 -9.79 16.39 -9.25
N PHE A 22 -8.50 16.60 -8.94
CA PHE A 22 -7.92 17.94 -8.86
C PHE A 22 -8.07 18.73 -10.18
N PHE A 23 -7.77 18.08 -11.31
CA PHE A 23 -7.88 18.70 -12.62
C PHE A 23 -9.34 18.99 -12.99
N MET A 24 -10.25 18.06 -12.72
CA MET A 24 -11.68 18.23 -12.96
C MET A 24 -12.25 19.40 -12.17
N PHE A 25 -11.94 19.51 -10.88
CA PHE A 25 -12.39 20.63 -10.04
C PHE A 25 -11.80 21.97 -10.49
N ARG A 26 -10.52 22.00 -10.91
CA ARG A 26 -9.87 23.20 -11.46
C ARG A 26 -10.58 23.69 -12.73
N TRP A 27 -10.93 22.76 -13.62
CA TRP A 27 -11.62 23.06 -14.86
C TRP A 27 -13.07 23.51 -14.61
N PHE A 28 -13.80 22.81 -13.75
CA PHE A 28 -15.17 23.15 -13.38
C PHE A 28 -15.26 24.53 -12.70
N LYS A 29 -14.28 24.87 -11.86
CA LYS A 29 -14.18 26.21 -11.26
C LYS A 29 -14.01 27.30 -12.34
N LYS A 30 -13.11 27.10 -13.31
CA LYS A 30 -12.95 28.03 -14.44
C LYS A 30 -14.23 28.15 -15.27
N TYR A 31 -14.97 27.05 -15.44
CA TYR A 31 -16.24 27.04 -16.16
C TYR A 31 -17.32 27.88 -15.44
N LEU A 32 -17.47 27.71 -14.13
CA LEU A 32 -18.43 28.45 -13.29
C LEU A 32 -18.07 29.93 -13.04
N GLU A 33 -16.80 30.29 -13.25
CA GLU A 33 -16.35 31.69 -13.25
C GLU A 33 -16.74 32.39 -14.55
N LYS A 34 -16.65 31.67 -15.69
CA LYS A 34 -17.09 32.19 -17.00
C LYS A 34 -18.62 32.21 -17.15
N ASN A 35 -19.31 31.21 -16.61
CA ASN A 35 -20.76 31.07 -16.66
C ASN A 35 -21.35 31.04 -15.24
N PRO A 36 -21.65 32.21 -14.64
CA PRO A 36 -22.18 32.26 -13.29
C PRO A 36 -23.60 31.65 -13.24
N PRO A 37 -23.95 30.90 -12.17
CA PRO A 37 -25.21 30.16 -12.10
C PRO A 37 -26.46 31.03 -11.88
N ILE A 38 -26.30 32.27 -11.40
CA ILE A 38 -27.39 33.21 -11.14
C ILE A 38 -27.01 34.58 -11.71
N THR A 39 -27.90 35.14 -12.53
CA THR A 39 -27.85 36.47 -13.13
C THR A 39 -28.93 37.38 -12.54
N GLU A 40 -28.79 38.70 -12.68
CA GLU A 40 -29.78 39.66 -12.17
C GLU A 40 -31.15 39.48 -12.80
N ARG A 41 -31.19 39.05 -14.08
CA ARG A 41 -32.42 38.70 -14.79
C ARG A 41 -33.13 37.52 -14.14
N GLN A 42 -32.39 36.46 -13.81
CA GLN A 42 -32.95 35.29 -13.12
C GLN A 42 -33.49 35.65 -11.72
N ILE A 43 -32.81 36.54 -10.99
CA ILE A 43 -33.32 37.06 -9.70
C ILE A 43 -34.62 37.84 -9.93
N LYS A 44 -34.68 38.69 -10.95
CA LYS A 44 -35.88 39.47 -11.30
C LYS A 44 -37.06 38.57 -11.69
N GLU A 45 -36.81 37.49 -12.44
CA GLU A 45 -37.81 36.50 -12.80
C GLU A 45 -38.32 35.71 -11.59
N MET A 46 -37.44 35.29 -10.67
CA MET A 46 -37.83 34.67 -9.41
C MET A 46 -38.80 35.56 -8.62
N PHE A 47 -38.52 36.85 -8.50
CA PHE A 47 -39.41 37.79 -7.80
C PHE A 47 -40.74 37.98 -8.53
N LYS A 48 -40.73 38.04 -9.86
CA LYS A 48 -41.96 38.12 -10.66
C LYS A 48 -42.85 36.89 -10.46
N GLN A 49 -42.28 35.68 -10.36
CA GLN A 49 -43.02 34.46 -10.04
C GLN A 49 -43.69 34.51 -8.65
N MET A 50 -43.11 35.27 -7.72
CA MET A 50 -43.67 35.51 -6.39
C MET A 50 -44.66 36.70 -6.35
N GLY A 51 -45.04 37.26 -7.50
CA GLY A 51 -45.98 38.39 -7.59
C GLY A 51 -45.41 39.72 -7.10
N ARG A 52 -44.07 39.86 -6.99
CA ARG A 52 -43.40 41.08 -6.52
C ARG A 52 -42.46 41.65 -7.57
N THR A 53 -42.43 42.98 -7.70
CA THR A 53 -41.45 43.69 -8.52
C THR A 53 -40.26 44.15 -7.65
N PRO A 54 -39.06 43.58 -7.84
CA PRO A 54 -37.91 43.93 -7.00
C PRO A 54 -37.29 45.27 -7.45
N GLY A 55 -36.81 46.07 -6.50
CA GLY A 55 -36.02 47.27 -6.79
C GLY A 55 -34.57 46.95 -7.14
N GLU A 56 -33.94 47.71 -8.06
CA GLU A 56 -32.56 47.49 -8.54
C GLU A 56 -31.52 47.41 -7.41
N LYS A 57 -31.67 48.25 -6.37
CA LYS A 57 -30.78 48.21 -5.19
C LYS A 57 -30.89 46.90 -4.42
N GLN A 58 -32.09 46.35 -4.29
CA GLN A 58 -32.35 45.09 -3.59
C GLN A 58 -31.80 43.90 -4.38
N ILE A 59 -31.95 43.91 -5.71
CA ILE A 59 -31.34 42.89 -6.60
C ILE A 59 -29.82 42.87 -6.42
N LYS A 60 -29.18 44.04 -6.41
CA LYS A 60 -27.72 44.16 -6.24
C LYS A 60 -27.24 43.69 -4.87
N GLN A 61 -28.02 43.95 -3.81
CA GLN A 61 -27.74 43.46 -2.45
C GLN A 61 -27.87 41.93 -2.36
N ILE A 62 -28.84 41.35 -3.05
CA ILE A 62 -29.02 39.90 -3.12
C ILE A 62 -27.87 39.26 -3.93
N MET A 63 -27.53 39.83 -5.09
CA MET A 63 -26.42 39.34 -5.93
C MET A 63 -25.08 39.36 -5.19
N SER A 64 -24.80 40.41 -4.40
CA SER A 64 -23.59 40.49 -3.59
C SER A 64 -23.57 39.45 -2.46
N SER A 65 -24.73 39.18 -1.86
CA SER A 65 -24.90 38.14 -0.83
C SER A 65 -24.66 36.73 -1.40
N PHE A 66 -25.19 36.44 -2.58
CA PHE A 66 -24.90 35.19 -3.30
C PHE A 66 -23.42 35.04 -3.63
N LYS A 67 -22.76 36.10 -4.10
CA LYS A 67 -21.31 36.09 -4.38
C LYS A 67 -20.47 35.82 -3.13
N LYS A 68 -20.88 36.37 -1.98
CA LYS A 68 -20.24 36.12 -0.67
C LYS A 68 -20.41 34.66 -0.23
N ASN A 69 -21.62 34.12 -0.35
CA ASN A 69 -21.90 32.71 -0.02
C ASN A 69 -21.17 31.74 -0.96
N LYS A 70 -21.11 32.03 -2.27
CA LYS A 70 -20.33 31.26 -3.24
C LYS A 70 -18.85 31.18 -2.82
N ARG A 71 -18.21 32.32 -2.47
CA ARG A 71 -16.82 32.32 -1.99
C ARG A 71 -16.63 31.44 -0.75
N ARG A 72 -17.56 31.49 0.21
CA ARG A 72 -17.50 30.69 1.44
C ARG A 72 -17.62 29.18 1.16
N PHE A 73 -18.48 28.82 0.20
CA PHE A 73 -18.62 27.44 -0.26
C PHE A 73 -17.34 26.95 -0.98
N TYR A 74 -16.73 27.80 -1.81
CA TYR A 74 -15.42 27.48 -2.41
C TYR A 74 -14.31 27.32 -1.36
N SER A 75 -14.28 28.15 -0.32
CA SER A 75 -13.28 28.00 0.75
C SER A 75 -13.50 26.70 1.54
N MET A 76 -14.75 26.33 1.85
CA MET A 76 -15.04 25.05 2.51
C MET A 76 -14.67 23.85 1.64
N ASN A 77 -15.08 23.83 0.36
CA ASN A 77 -14.73 22.74 -0.56
C ASN A 77 -13.21 22.62 -0.79
N GLN A 78 -12.48 23.74 -0.80
CA GLN A 78 -11.03 23.72 -0.90
C GLN A 78 -10.39 23.04 0.32
N SER A 79 -10.89 23.30 1.52
CA SER A 79 -10.43 22.64 2.74
C SER A 79 -10.67 21.12 2.71
N TYR A 80 -11.85 20.66 2.29
CA TYR A 80 -12.14 19.23 2.17
C TYR A 80 -11.24 18.53 1.12
N LEU A 81 -11.00 19.17 -0.02
CA LEU A 81 -10.09 18.64 -1.04
C LEU A 81 -8.65 18.51 -0.52
N VAL A 82 -8.18 19.49 0.26
CA VAL A 82 -6.86 19.44 0.89
C VAL A 82 -6.80 18.32 1.93
N CYS A 83 -7.81 18.18 2.78
CA CYS A 83 -7.88 17.07 3.75
C CYS A 83 -7.88 15.70 3.05
N PHE A 84 -8.64 15.55 1.97
CA PHE A 84 -8.69 14.31 1.20
C PHE A 84 -7.35 13.98 0.53
N ALA A 85 -6.67 14.99 -0.03
CA ALA A 85 -5.33 14.84 -0.58
C ALA A 85 -4.30 14.43 0.50
N ILE A 86 -4.38 15.03 1.70
CA ILE A 86 -3.51 14.67 2.83
C ILE A 86 -3.73 13.21 3.25
N VAL A 87 -4.98 12.76 3.35
CA VAL A 87 -5.30 11.37 3.68
C VAL A 87 -4.64 10.41 2.67
N PHE A 88 -4.74 10.70 1.38
CA PHE A 88 -4.08 9.89 0.36
C PHE A 88 -2.56 9.93 0.41
N ILE A 89 -1.96 11.09 0.71
CA ILE A 89 -0.52 11.21 0.88
C ILE A 89 -0.06 10.37 2.07
N VAL A 90 -0.76 10.45 3.21
CA VAL A 90 -0.44 9.67 4.41
C VAL A 90 -0.54 8.17 4.13
N VAL A 91 -1.63 7.73 3.50
CA VAL A 91 -1.80 6.33 3.08
C VAL A 91 -0.69 5.90 2.12
N GLY A 92 -0.35 6.74 1.14
CA GLY A 92 0.74 6.51 0.20
C GLY A 92 2.10 6.39 0.87
N VAL A 93 2.40 7.23 1.87
CA VAL A 93 3.65 7.19 2.65
C VAL A 93 3.71 5.92 3.51
N LEU A 94 2.64 5.57 4.23
CA LEU A 94 2.58 4.33 5.02
C LEU A 94 2.78 3.10 4.14
N PHE A 95 2.12 3.09 2.99
CA PHE A 95 2.26 2.05 1.99
C PHE A 95 3.70 1.96 1.47
N PHE A 96 4.31 3.10 1.12
CA PHE A 96 5.68 3.16 0.63
C PHE A 96 6.70 2.69 1.68
N MET A 97 6.53 3.08 2.94
CA MET A 97 7.36 2.61 4.05
C MET A 97 7.28 1.08 4.20
N ASN A 98 6.07 0.51 4.13
CA ASN A 98 5.88 -0.94 4.19
C ASN A 98 6.52 -1.67 3.00
N PHE A 99 6.43 -1.09 1.80
CA PHE A 99 7.08 -1.62 0.60
C PHE A 99 8.61 -1.63 0.70
N LEU A 100 9.20 -0.54 1.19
CA LEU A 100 10.65 -0.47 1.41
C LEU A 100 11.11 -1.44 2.50
N TYR A 101 10.31 -1.62 3.56
CA TYR A 101 10.58 -2.58 4.62
C TYR A 101 10.66 -4.00 4.07
N ASP A 102 9.65 -4.45 3.32
CA ASP A 102 9.61 -5.78 2.71
C ASP A 102 10.80 -6.02 1.75
N ARG A 103 11.17 -5.02 0.94
CA ARG A 103 12.37 -5.11 0.08
C ARG A 103 13.66 -5.25 0.87
N LYS A 104 13.85 -4.46 1.93
CA LYS A 104 15.07 -4.55 2.78
C LYS A 104 15.17 -5.92 3.46
N VAL A 105 14.07 -6.44 3.98
CA VAL A 105 14.03 -7.76 4.60
C VAL A 105 14.40 -8.85 3.60
N LYS A 106 13.76 -8.87 2.41
CA LYS A 106 14.07 -9.85 1.35
C LYS A 106 15.53 -9.80 0.90
N MET A 107 16.10 -8.60 0.75
CA MET A 107 17.51 -8.43 0.41
C MET A 107 18.45 -8.95 1.50
N LYS A 108 18.13 -8.70 2.77
CA LYS A 108 18.90 -9.22 3.91
C LYS A 108 18.86 -10.75 3.94
N MET A 109 17.68 -11.35 3.75
CA MET A 109 17.54 -12.82 3.69
C MET A 109 18.30 -13.41 2.52
N LYS A 110 18.17 -12.83 1.31
CA LYS A 110 18.92 -13.28 0.13
C LYS A 110 20.43 -13.23 0.38
N LYS A 111 20.95 -12.15 0.97
CA LYS A 111 22.37 -12.02 1.30
C LYS A 111 22.82 -13.11 2.27
N TYR A 112 22.02 -13.44 3.28
CA TYR A 112 22.31 -14.52 4.21
C TYR A 112 22.35 -15.88 3.51
N LEU A 113 21.34 -16.19 2.70
CA LEU A 113 21.24 -17.47 1.97
C LEU A 113 22.40 -17.68 0.98
N LEU A 114 22.97 -16.61 0.43
CA LEU A 114 24.15 -16.68 -0.44
C LEU A 114 25.44 -16.92 0.35
N ASN A 115 25.56 -16.35 1.55
CA ASN A 115 26.78 -16.39 2.38
C ASN A 115 26.70 -17.40 3.53
N CYS A 116 25.84 -18.41 3.40
CA CYS A 116 25.54 -19.39 4.43
C CYS A 116 26.68 -20.43 4.54
N SER A 117 26.97 -20.90 5.76
CA SER A 117 27.95 -21.99 6.01
C SER A 117 27.50 -23.29 5.37
N ASP A 118 28.41 -24.20 5.03
CA ASP A 118 28.07 -25.44 4.33
C ASP A 118 27.15 -26.35 5.15
N ILE A 119 27.34 -26.42 6.47
CA ILE A 119 26.45 -27.16 7.38
C ILE A 119 25.04 -26.55 7.37
N GLU A 120 24.95 -25.22 7.47
CA GLU A 120 23.66 -24.53 7.44
C GLU A 120 22.93 -24.70 6.10
N LYS A 121 23.69 -24.74 4.98
CA LYS A 121 23.15 -24.98 3.65
C LYS A 121 22.55 -26.39 3.53
N GLU A 122 23.22 -27.41 4.03
CA GLU A 122 22.71 -28.80 4.00
C GLU A 122 21.43 -28.95 4.82
N VAL A 123 21.41 -28.40 6.03
CA VAL A 123 20.19 -28.34 6.83
C VAL A 123 19.09 -27.65 6.03
N LEU A 124 19.34 -26.46 5.47
CA LEU A 124 18.32 -25.71 4.75
C LEU A 124 17.83 -26.42 3.47
N LYS A 125 18.70 -27.15 2.76
CA LYS A 125 18.31 -28.01 1.62
C LYS A 125 17.26 -29.03 2.03
N SER A 126 17.43 -29.70 3.18
CA SER A 126 16.47 -30.71 3.65
C SER A 126 15.06 -30.13 3.87
N PHE A 127 14.98 -28.92 4.42
CA PHE A 127 13.75 -28.16 4.64
C PHE A 127 13.13 -27.65 3.33
N LEU A 128 13.94 -27.14 2.40
CA LEU A 128 13.47 -26.60 1.12
C LEU A 128 12.98 -27.69 0.17
N GLN A 129 13.61 -28.86 0.17
CA GLN A 129 13.17 -30.01 -0.63
C GLN A 129 11.86 -30.60 -0.12
N ASN A 130 11.63 -30.57 1.20
CA ASN A 130 10.42 -31.11 1.82
C ASN A 130 9.53 -29.99 2.38
N LYS A 131 8.97 -29.17 1.48
CA LYS A 131 8.18 -27.95 1.77
C LYS A 131 7.18 -28.05 2.94
N ASN A 132 6.51 -29.19 3.11
CA ASN A 132 5.42 -29.37 4.07
C ASN A 132 5.82 -30.22 5.29
N LYS A 133 7.09 -30.61 5.41
CA LYS A 133 7.55 -31.45 6.52
C LYS A 133 8.15 -30.58 7.63
N GLU A 134 7.80 -30.96 8.85
CA GLU A 134 8.41 -30.43 10.05
C GLU A 134 9.61 -31.31 10.41
N PHE A 135 10.71 -30.68 10.81
CA PHE A 135 11.89 -31.42 11.26
C PHE A 135 12.23 -31.05 12.70
N PRO A 136 12.60 -32.04 13.54
CA PRO A 136 13.06 -31.79 14.89
C PRO A 136 14.48 -31.19 14.83
N LEU A 137 14.67 -30.03 15.44
CA LEU A 137 15.98 -29.39 15.63
C LEU A 137 16.22 -29.13 17.11
N THR A 138 17.49 -29.20 17.51
CA THR A 138 17.92 -28.88 18.87
C THR A 138 17.79 -27.37 19.13
N LYS A 139 17.12 -26.99 20.22
CA LYS A 139 16.85 -25.59 20.60
C LYS A 139 18.10 -24.78 20.86
N ASN A 140 19.14 -25.42 21.41
CA ASN A 140 20.34 -24.75 21.90
C ASN A 140 21.44 -24.62 20.84
N SER A 141 21.19 -25.06 19.59
CA SER A 141 22.21 -24.96 18.55
C SER A 141 22.32 -23.52 18.02
N SER A 142 23.55 -23.07 17.76
CA SER A 142 23.80 -21.74 17.18
C SER A 142 23.13 -21.58 15.81
N ILE A 143 23.07 -22.66 15.03
CA ILE A 143 22.44 -22.71 13.71
C ILE A 143 20.93 -22.48 13.81
N THR A 144 20.25 -23.21 14.69
CA THR A 144 18.80 -23.05 14.92
C THR A 144 18.49 -21.64 15.38
N PHE A 145 19.30 -21.07 16.29
CA PHE A 145 19.12 -19.69 16.73
C PHE A 145 19.23 -18.68 15.58
N ASN A 146 20.25 -18.79 14.72
CA ASN A 146 20.44 -17.88 13.57
C ASN A 146 19.30 -17.99 12.55
N LEU A 147 18.89 -19.20 12.20
CA LEU A 147 17.82 -19.46 11.24
C LEU A 147 16.46 -18.98 11.75
N VAL A 148 16.18 -19.14 13.05
CA VAL A 148 14.95 -18.64 13.69
C VAL A 148 14.99 -17.11 13.81
N LYS A 149 16.13 -16.52 14.21
CA LYS A 149 16.31 -15.06 14.33
C LYS A 149 16.12 -14.35 13.00
N LEU A 150 16.51 -14.98 11.91
CA LEU A 150 16.28 -14.48 10.54
C LEU A 150 14.90 -14.87 10.01
N ASN A 151 14.00 -15.41 10.83
CA ASN A 151 12.66 -15.80 10.44
C ASN A 151 12.64 -16.74 9.21
N ILE A 152 13.72 -17.52 9.04
CA ILE A 152 13.88 -18.52 7.98
C ILE A 152 13.13 -19.79 8.37
N LEU A 153 13.30 -20.20 9.63
CA LEU A 153 12.57 -21.28 10.25
C LEU A 153 11.54 -20.74 11.24
N ARG A 154 10.36 -21.33 11.23
CA ARG A 154 9.28 -21.04 12.19
C ARG A 154 9.11 -22.24 13.11
N LYS A 155 9.14 -22.01 14.41
CA LYS A 155 8.81 -23.03 15.41
C LYS A 155 7.32 -23.35 15.31
N ILE A 156 6.98 -24.64 15.24
CA ILE A 156 5.59 -25.12 15.17
C ILE A 156 5.16 -25.67 16.52
N LYS A 157 5.89 -26.65 17.05
CA LYS A 157 5.56 -27.34 18.29
C LYS A 157 6.82 -27.78 19.03
N ASP A 158 6.72 -27.94 20.34
CA ASP A 158 7.75 -28.59 21.15
C ASP A 158 7.68 -30.11 20.95
N ASP A 159 8.84 -30.77 21.04
CA ASP A 159 8.89 -32.22 21.00
C ASP A 159 8.54 -32.79 22.39
N ASN A 160 7.51 -33.63 22.42
CA ASN A 160 7.03 -34.27 23.66
C ASN A 160 7.94 -35.43 24.10
N THR A 161 8.76 -35.96 23.19
CA THR A 161 9.66 -37.09 23.45
C THR A 161 11.05 -36.63 23.89
N ASN A 162 11.52 -35.49 23.38
CA ASN A 162 12.81 -34.92 23.76
C ASN A 162 12.69 -33.40 24.07
N PRO A 163 12.88 -32.97 25.33
CA PRO A 163 12.69 -31.57 25.73
C PRO A 163 13.68 -30.60 25.05
N LEU A 164 14.82 -31.10 24.58
CA LEU A 164 15.86 -30.30 23.90
C LEU A 164 15.52 -30.03 22.43
N HIS A 165 14.54 -30.74 21.86
CA HIS A 165 14.13 -30.59 20.47
C HIS A 165 12.80 -29.85 20.34
N SER A 166 12.64 -29.16 19.22
CA SER A 166 11.35 -28.67 18.77
C SER A 166 11.23 -28.81 17.27
N PHE A 167 10.00 -28.91 16.80
CA PHE A 167 9.69 -29.02 15.39
C PHE A 167 9.65 -27.64 14.76
N TYR A 168 10.41 -27.50 13.68
CA TYR A 168 10.42 -26.29 12.87
C TYR A 168 9.95 -26.60 11.46
N ALA A 169 9.42 -25.58 10.80
CA ALA A 169 9.08 -25.61 9.39
C ALA A 169 9.70 -24.40 8.69
N ILE A 170 9.94 -24.51 7.38
CA ILE A 170 10.46 -23.38 6.62
C ILE A 170 9.41 -22.31 6.41
N ASN A 171 9.82 -21.05 6.52
CA ASN A 171 8.95 -19.93 6.20
C ASN A 171 8.63 -19.95 4.69
N ILE A 172 7.33 -19.91 4.36
CA ILE A 172 6.83 -19.90 2.99
C ILE A 172 7.43 -18.76 2.15
N GLU A 173 7.75 -17.62 2.78
CA GLU A 173 8.36 -16.48 2.10
C GLU A 173 9.78 -16.79 1.62
N ILE A 174 10.55 -17.55 2.41
CA ILE A 174 11.89 -18.01 2.03
C ILE A 174 11.81 -19.02 0.90
N PHE A 175 10.88 -19.98 0.98
CA PHE A 175 10.67 -20.94 -0.09
C PHE A 175 10.36 -20.23 -1.42
N ASN A 176 9.45 -19.25 -1.39
CA ASN A 176 9.10 -18.45 -2.56
C ASN A 176 10.28 -17.60 -3.07
N LEU A 177 11.10 -17.06 -2.16
CA LEU A 177 12.30 -16.29 -2.50
C LEU A 177 13.33 -17.18 -3.21
N VAL A 178 13.60 -18.37 -2.69
CA VAL A 178 14.53 -19.35 -3.27
C VAL A 178 14.03 -19.80 -4.65
N ASN A 179 12.75 -20.12 -4.80
CA ASN A 179 12.21 -20.59 -6.07
C ASN A 179 12.18 -19.50 -7.17
N LYS A 180 12.03 -18.24 -6.77
CA LYS A 180 12.00 -17.09 -7.68
C LYS A 180 13.40 -16.68 -8.15
N ASP A 181 14.43 -16.87 -7.32
CA ASP A 181 15.80 -16.50 -7.64
C ASP A 181 16.55 -17.66 -8.28
N LYS A 182 17.02 -17.48 -9.52
CA LYS A 182 17.73 -18.52 -10.28
C LYS A 182 18.95 -19.06 -9.50
N THR A 183 19.72 -18.17 -8.88
CA THR A 183 20.96 -18.53 -8.16
C THR A 183 20.67 -19.37 -6.92
N LEU A 184 19.69 -18.96 -6.11
CA LEU A 184 19.31 -19.70 -4.91
C LEU A 184 18.65 -21.04 -5.28
N ARG A 185 17.83 -21.06 -6.33
CA ARG A 185 17.22 -22.29 -6.81
C ARG A 185 18.27 -23.32 -7.23
N GLU A 186 19.33 -22.89 -7.90
CA GLU A 186 20.46 -23.74 -8.28
C GLU A 186 21.20 -24.29 -7.04
N ILE A 187 21.41 -23.48 -6.01
CA ILE A 187 22.12 -23.89 -4.78
C ILE A 187 21.30 -24.88 -3.95
N TYR A 188 19.99 -24.65 -3.80
CA TYR A 188 19.18 -25.33 -2.77
C TYR A 188 18.18 -26.36 -3.31
N LEU A 189 17.70 -26.22 -4.55
CA LEU A 189 16.64 -27.06 -5.12
C LEU A 189 17.13 -27.94 -6.27
N PHE A 190 18.14 -27.51 -7.02
CA PHE A 190 18.79 -28.37 -8.01
C PHE A 190 19.77 -29.30 -7.32
N THR A 191 19.47 -30.59 -7.41
CA THR A 191 20.41 -31.64 -7.02
C THR A 191 21.16 -32.00 -8.30
N ASN A 192 22.46 -31.73 -8.37
CA ASN A 192 23.30 -32.45 -9.33
C ASN A 192 23.17 -33.93 -8.94
N HIS A 193 22.43 -34.69 -9.73
CA HIS A 193 22.58 -36.14 -9.76
C HIS A 193 24.01 -36.40 -10.27
N GLN A 194 24.98 -36.39 -9.36
CA GLN A 194 26.25 -37.06 -9.57
C GLN A 194 25.98 -38.52 -9.20
N LEU A 195 25.53 -39.27 -10.21
CA LEU A 195 25.77 -40.71 -10.32
C LEU A 195 27.18 -40.89 -10.88
#